data_AF-A0A8B9LP26-F1
#
_entry.id   AF-A0A8B9LP26-F1
#
_cell.length_a   1.000
_cell.length_b   1.000
_cell.length_c   1.000
_cell.angle_alpha   90.00
_cell.angle_beta   90.00
_cell.angle_gamma   90.00
#
_symmetry.space_group_name_H-M   'P 1'
#
loop_
_entity.id
_entity.type
_entity.pdbx_description
1 polymer ?
#
loop_
_entity_poly.entity_id
_entity_poly.type
_entity_poly.pdbx_seq_one_letter_code
_entity_poly.pdbx_strand_id
1 'polypeptide(L)' 'MFLFCLIFSALSEAEIIMATEENGDSSRCFLVGKKTDIIEAKRINLTVGDRDIIVIHHQGTFYSMDQHCYRE' A
#
# COMPACT_ATOMS: atom_id res chain seq x y z
N MET A 1 15.62 -10.70 1.85
CA MET A 1 14.18 -10.91 1.58
C MET A 1 13.37 -9.86 2.34
N PHE A 2 13.67 -8.58 2.09
CA PHE A 2 13.17 -7.40 2.84
C PHE A 2 13.08 -6.18 1.90
N LEU A 3 12.99 -6.42 0.59
CA LEU A 3 13.26 -5.40 -0.42
C LEU A 3 11.97 -5.05 -1.16
N PHE A 4 11.03 -4.40 -0.48
CA PHE A 4 10.02 -3.50 -1.07
C PHE A 4 9.53 -2.54 0.01
N CYS A 5 10.49 -1.95 0.70
CA CYS A 5 10.28 -0.71 1.43
C CYS A 5 10.48 0.41 0.40
N LEU A 6 9.54 1.36 0.32
CA LEU A 6 9.49 2.52 -0.61
C LEU A 6 8.86 2.15 -1.97
N ILE A 7 7.97 2.93 -2.58
CA ILE A 7 7.93 4.39 -2.76
C ILE A 7 6.44 4.80 -2.83
N PHE A 8 5.84 5.55 -1.90
CA PHE A 8 5.83 7.00 -1.84
C PHE A 8 5.46 7.46 -0.42
N SER A 9 6.42 8.10 0.24
CA SER A 9 6.17 9.01 1.35
C SER A 9 5.41 10.25 0.83
N ALA A 10 4.15 10.39 1.24
CA ALA A 10 3.41 11.64 1.39
C ALA A 10 3.45 12.64 0.20
N LEU A 11 2.55 12.47 -0.77
CA LEU A 11 2.11 13.57 -1.62
C LEU A 11 0.71 13.98 -1.14
N SER A 12 0.65 15.08 -0.38
CA SER A 12 -0.52 15.59 0.35
C SER A 12 -0.83 14.85 1.66
N GLU A 13 -1.03 15.60 2.74
CA GLU A 13 -1.31 15.08 4.10
C GLU A 13 -2.56 14.19 4.18
N ALA A 14 -3.38 14.18 3.12
CA ALA A 14 -4.67 13.54 3.08
C ALA A 14 -4.69 12.14 2.45
N GLU A 15 -3.71 11.72 1.64
CA GLU A 15 -3.87 10.56 0.75
C GLU A 15 -2.69 9.58 0.77
N ILE A 16 -2.98 8.28 0.66
CA ILE A 16 -1.98 7.21 0.52
C ILE A 16 -1.91 6.76 -0.94
N ILE A 17 -0.72 6.86 -1.53
CA ILE A 17 -0.42 6.43 -2.90
C ILE A 17 0.46 5.18 -2.86
N MET A 18 0.04 4.13 -3.57
CA MET A 18 0.76 2.87 -3.70
C MET A 18 1.27 2.70 -5.14
N ALA A 19 2.58 2.51 -5.33
CA ALA A 19 3.15 2.22 -6.63
C ALA A 19 3.27 0.71 -6.88
N THR A 20 2.88 0.23 -8.07
CA THR A 20 3.20 -1.12 -8.53
C THR A 20 4.33 -1.06 -9.55
N GLU A 21 5.37 -1.87 -9.36
CA GLU A 21 6.40 -2.07 -10.38
C GLU A 21 5.88 -3.04 -11.44
N GLU A 22 5.52 -2.52 -12.61
CA GLU A 22 5.38 -3.33 -13.82
C GLU A 22 6.65 -3.23 -14.66
N ASN A 23 7.15 -4.39 -15.08
CA ASN A 23 8.42 -4.52 -15.77
C ASN A 23 8.25 -4.08 -17.23
N GLY A 24 8.32 -2.77 -17.47
CA GLY A 24 8.24 -2.16 -18.81
C GLY A 24 7.32 -0.95 -18.85
N ASP A 25 7.88 0.22 -18.55
CA ASP A 25 7.32 1.56 -18.77
C ASP A 25 6.14 1.97 -17.84
N SER A 26 6.40 2.96 -16.98
CA SER A 26 5.52 3.57 -15.96
C SER A 26 5.28 2.79 -14.65
N SER A 27 5.86 3.28 -13.54
CA SER A 27 5.41 2.92 -12.18
C SER A 27 3.98 3.42 -11.98
N ARG A 28 2.97 2.53 -12.07
CA ARG A 28 1.57 2.91 -11.84
C ARG A 28 1.34 3.18 -10.37
N CYS A 29 0.82 4.36 -10.08
CA CYS A 29 0.47 4.80 -8.74
C CYS A 29 -1.05 4.73 -8.55
N PHE A 30 -1.48 4.14 -7.43
CA PHE A 30 -2.87 3.95 -7.07
C PHE A 30 -3.21 4.72 -5.80
N LEU A 31 -4.29 5.48 -5.85
CA LEU A 31 -4.86 6.12 -4.67
C LEU A 31 -5.64 5.08 -3.86
N VAL A 32 -5.20 4.85 -2.63
CA VAL A 32 -5.75 3.79 -1.76
C VAL A 32 -6.83 4.35 -0.82
N GLY A 33 -6.75 5.63 -0.48
CA GLY A 33 -7.73 6.28 0.36
C GLY A 33 -7.13 7.36 1.24
N LYS A 34 -7.96 7.86 2.16
CA LYS A 34 -7.55 8.91 3.09
C LYS A 34 -6.66 8.36 4.20
N LYS A 35 -5.59 9.09 4.50
CA LYS A 35 -4.65 8.72 5.56
C LYS A 35 -5.34 8.57 6.92
N THR A 36 -6.21 9.49 7.29
CA THR A 36 -6.93 9.50 8.59
C THR A 36 -7.75 8.24 8.80
N ASP A 37 -8.47 7.84 7.76
CA ASP A 37 -9.42 6.73 7.81
C ASP A 37 -8.65 5.40 7.99
N ILE A 38 -7.48 5.28 7.37
CA ILE A 38 -6.61 4.11 7.49
C ILE A 38 -5.91 4.08 8.86
N ILE A 39 -5.55 5.24 9.41
CA ILE A 39 -5.00 5.33 10.77
C ILE A 39 -6.04 4.87 11.78
N GLU A 40 -7.29 5.33 11.64
CA GLU A 40 -8.41 4.97 12.52
C GLU A 40 -8.76 3.48 12.40
N ALA A 41 -8.88 2.98 11.18
CA ALA A 41 -9.16 1.57 10.92
C ALA A 41 -8.00 0.65 11.29
N LYS A 42 -6.77 1.18 11.44
CA LYS A 42 -5.47 0.48 11.60
C LYS A 42 -5.08 -0.45 10.44
N ARG A 43 -6.05 -0.90 9.65
CA ARG A 43 -5.87 -1.85 8.55
C ARG A 43 -7.00 -1.69 7.55
N ILE A 44 -6.67 -1.78 6.28
CA ILE A 44 -7.64 -1.92 5.19
C ILE A 44 -7.19 -3.00 4.21
N ASN A 45 -8.16 -3.59 3.52
CA ASN A 45 -7.93 -4.54 2.44
C ASN A 45 -8.49 -3.92 1.16
N LEU A 46 -7.74 -3.99 0.05
CA LEU A 46 -8.20 -3.49 -1.24
C LEU A 46 -7.54 -4.22 -2.39
N THR A 47 -8.15 -4.12 -3.57
CA THR A 47 -7.58 -4.61 -4.81
C THR A 47 -6.91 -3.45 -5.56
N VAL A 48 -5.63 -3.61 -5.90
CA VAL A 48 -4.84 -2.67 -6.69
C VAL A 48 -4.42 -3.35 -7.98
N GLY A 49 -4.98 -2.89 -9.11
CA GLY A 49 -4.81 -3.60 -10.39
C GLY A 49 -5.43 -4.99 -10.31
N ASP A 50 -4.58 -6.02 -10.42
CA ASP A 50 -4.92 -7.45 -10.34
C ASP A 50 -4.52 -8.09 -9.00
N ARG A 51 -4.06 -7.29 -8.02
CA ARG A 51 -3.55 -7.81 -6.74
C ARG A 51 -4.40 -7.38 -5.57
N ASP A 52 -4.80 -8.35 -4.76
CA ASP A 52 -5.40 -8.09 -3.46
C ASP A 52 -4.30 -7.82 -2.43
N ILE A 53 -4.31 -6.62 -1.87
CA ILE A 53 -3.33 -6.15 -0.92
C ILE A 53 -3.98 -5.76 0.41
N ILE A 54 -3.18 -5.82 1.46
CA ILE A 54 -3.50 -5.31 2.79
C ILE A 54 -2.58 -4.12 3.09
N VAL A 55 -3.18 -3.03 3.58
CA VAL A 55 -2.44 -1.88 4.11
C VAL A 55 -2.65 -1.82 5.62
N ILE A 56 -1.55 -1.76 6.38
CA ILE A 56 -1.54 -1.78 7.84
C ILE A 56 -0.85 -0.53 8.35
N HIS A 57 -1.49 0.18 9.28
CA HIS A 57 -0.88 1.26 10.03
C HIS A 57 -0.42 0.74 11.40
N HIS A 58 0.89 0.72 11.62
CA HIS A 58 1.50 0.27 12.86
C HIS A 58 2.69 1.15 13.25
N GLN A 59 2.72 1.62 14.50
CA GLN A 59 3.80 2.47 15.04
C GLN A 59 4.10 3.72 14.19
N GLY A 60 3.07 4.39 13.68
CA GLY A 60 3.22 5.60 12.86
C GLY A 60 3.71 5.34 11.42
N THR A 61 3.83 4.07 11.03
CA THR A 61 4.28 3.66 9.70
C THR A 61 3.20 2.85 9.00
N PHE A 62 3.08 3.02 7.68
CA PHE A 62 2.20 2.21 6.85
C PHE A 62 3.00 1.10 6.17
N TYR A 63 2.43 -0.09 6.17
CA TYR A 63 2.95 -1.28 5.52
C TYR A 63 1.94 -1.77 4.52
N SER A 64 2.41 -2.24 3.37
CA SER A 64 1.58 -2.91 2.38
C SER A 64 2.15 -4.27 2.02
N MET A 65 1.26 -5.24 1.87
CA MET A 65 1.61 -6.64 1.56
C MET A 65 0.48 -7.29 0.76
N ASP A 66 0.74 -8.43 0.14
CA ASP A 66 -0.34 -9.24 -0.44
C ASP A 66 -1.30 -9.72 0.66
N GLN A 67 -2.60 -9.77 0.35
CA GLN A 67 -3.62 -10.24 1.27
C GLN A 67 -3.47 -11.74 1.57
N HIS A 68 -3.00 -12.50 0.58
CA HIS A 68 -2.82 -13.94 0.69
C HIS A 68 -1.49 -14.26 1.37
N CYS A 69 -1.54 -15.09 2.40
CA CYS A 69 -0.34 -15.67 2.98
C CYS A 69 0.31 -16.58 1.93
N TYR A 70 1.63 -16.46 1.74
CA TYR A 70 2.39 -17.34 0.85
C TYR A 70 2.56 -18.77 1.37
N ARG A 71 1.80 -19.14 2.39
CA ARG A 71 1.87 -20.43 3.05
C ARG A 71 0.55 -21.16 2.84
N GLU A 72 0.66 -22.36 2.26
CA GLU A 72 -0.39 -23.38 2.25
C GLU A 72 -0.42 -24.16 3.58
#